data_AF-A0A2P6W2Q2-F1
#
_entry.id   AF-A0A2P6W2Q2-F1
#
_cell.length_a   1.000
_cell.length_b   1.000
_cell.length_c   1.000
_cell.angle_alpha   90.00
_cell.angle_beta   90.00
_cell.angle_gamma   90.00
#
_symmetry.space_group_name_H-M   'P 1'
#
loop_
_entity.id
_entity.type
_entity.pdbx_description
1 polymer ?
#
loop_
_entity_poly.entity_id
_entity_poly.type
_entity_poly.pdbx_seq_one_letter_code
_entity_poly.pdbx_strand_id
1 'polypeptide(L)' 'MAKHAQVKRWEKYSEDGETDVEKCPRCSSFLAEHEDRKSCGKCGYTKHE' A
#
# COMPACT_ATOMS: atom_id res chain seq x y z
N MET A 1 14.44 -17.79 -2.88
CA MET A 1 13.77 -16.66 -3.57
C MET A 1 12.27 -16.87 -3.45
N ALA A 2 11.66 -16.42 -2.35
CA ALA A 2 10.22 -16.60 -2.13
C ALA A 2 9.47 -15.67 -3.10
N LYS A 3 8.95 -16.26 -4.17
CA LYS A 3 8.16 -15.58 -5.20
C LYS A 3 6.89 -15.04 -4.55
N HIS A 4 6.80 -13.72 -4.46
CA HIS A 4 5.59 -12.92 -4.24
C HIS A 4 4.46 -13.68 -3.53
N ALA A 5 4.49 -13.69 -2.19
CA ALA A 5 3.38 -14.20 -1.39
C ALA A 5 2.09 -13.53 -1.86
N GLN A 6 1.05 -14.32 -2.16
CA GLN A 6 -0.22 -13.78 -2.63
C GLN A 6 -0.81 -12.89 -1.54
N VAL A 7 -0.69 -11.58 -1.75
CA VAL A 7 -1.24 -10.57 -0.86
C VAL A 7 -2.73 -10.49 -1.12
N LYS A 8 -3.55 -10.81 -0.13
CA LYS A 8 -5.02 -10.75 -0.19
C LYS A 8 -5.49 -9.29 -0.19
N ARG A 9 -5.41 -8.65 -1.36
CA ARG A 9 -5.69 -7.22 -1.53
C ARG A 9 -7.10 -6.80 -1.10
N TRP A 10 -8.07 -7.72 -1.16
CA TRP A 10 -9.46 -7.47 -0.77
C TRP A 10 -9.63 -7.18 0.73
N GLU A 11 -8.72 -7.66 1.59
CA GLU A 11 -8.77 -7.40 3.04
C GLU A 11 -8.51 -5.93 3.39
N LYS A 12 -7.97 -5.14 2.45
CA LYS A 12 -7.70 -3.71 2.63
C LYS A 12 -8.88 -2.81 2.27
N TYR A 13 -9.96 -3.40 1.76
CA TYR A 13 -11.20 -2.70 1.51
C TYR A 13 -12.19 -3.02 2.62
N SER A 14 -12.80 -1.99 3.18
CA SER A 14 -13.92 -2.15 4.11
C SER A 14 -15.15 -2.66 3.37
N GLU A 15 -16.13 -3.17 4.12
CA GLU A 15 -17.41 -3.70 3.60
C GLU A 15 -18.18 -2.65 2.78
N ASP A 16 -17.99 -1.37 3.12
CA ASP A 16 -18.56 -0.19 2.44
C ASP A 16 -17.79 0.24 1.18
N GLY A 17 -16.67 -0.43 0.86
CA GLY A 17 -15.81 -0.07 -0.28
C GLY A 17 -14.81 1.06 0.00
N GLU A 18 -14.81 1.61 1.21
CA GLU A 18 -13.80 2.57 1.66
C GLU A 18 -12.44 1.89 1.93
N THR A 19 -11.37 2.68 1.79
CA THR A 19 -9.99 2.25 1.95
C THR A 19 -9.37 3.15 3.00
N ASP A 20 -8.88 2.56 4.09
CA ASP A 20 -8.18 3.29 5.16
C ASP A 20 -6.70 3.56 4.81
N VAL A 21 -6.18 2.87 3.79
CA VAL A 21 -4.78 2.98 3.35
C VAL A 21 -4.54 4.15 2.40
N GLU A 22 -3.52 4.95 2.68
CA GLU A 22 -3.11 6.05 1.79
C GLU A 22 -2.69 5.54 0.39
N LYS A 23 -3.09 6.31 -0.65
CA LYS A 23 -2.76 6.03 -2.05
C LYS A 23 -1.62 6.92 -2.54
N CYS A 24 -0.75 6.35 -3.37
CA CYS A 24 0.41 7.06 -3.90
C CYS A 24 -0.05 8.20 -4.83
N PRO A 25 0.41 9.45 -4.61
CA PRO A 25 0.02 10.58 -5.45
C PRO A 25 0.57 10.49 -6.88
N ARG A 26 1.54 9.59 -7.13
CA ARG A 26 2.17 9.41 -8.45
C ARG A 26 1.56 8.29 -9.28
N CYS A 27 1.16 7.19 -8.64
CA CYS A 27 0.77 5.97 -9.36
C CYS A 27 -0.47 5.27 -8.78
N SER A 28 -1.20 5.97 -7.89
CA SER A 28 -2.47 5.57 -7.27
C SER A 28 -2.51 4.18 -6.62
N SER A 29 -1.34 3.58 -6.41
CA SER A 29 -1.17 2.31 -5.72
C SER A 29 -1.16 2.53 -4.21
N PHE A 30 -1.62 1.54 -3.45
CA PHE A 30 -1.55 1.58 -1.99
C PHE A 30 -0.11 1.76 -1.51
N LEU A 31 0.12 2.68 -0.59
CA LEU A 31 1.38 2.73 0.15
C LEU A 31 1.39 1.62 1.19
N ALA A 32 2.54 0.98 1.35
CA ALA A 32 2.82 0.13 2.48
C ALA A 32 3.14 1.02 3.67
N GLU A 33 2.39 0.85 4.75
CA GLU A 33 2.62 1.52 6.02
C GLU A 33 3.67 0.73 6.82
N HIS A 34 4.76 1.40 7.14
CA HIS A 34 5.79 0.95 8.07
C HIS A 34 5.86 1.95 9.23
N GLU A 35 6.40 1.54 10.38
CA GLU A 35 6.52 2.40 11.56
C GLU A 35 7.27 3.72 11.29
N ASP A 36 8.27 3.70 10.40
CA ASP A 36 9.13 4.86 10.12
C ASP A 36 8.80 5.59 8.81
N ARG A 37 7.95 5.00 7.96
CA ARG A 37 7.70 5.51 6.60
C ARG A 37 6.50 4.86 5.93
N LYS A 38 5.97 5.56 4.93
CA LYS A 38 5.02 5.02 3.95
C LYS A 38 5.73 4.85 2.62
N SER A 39 5.75 3.63 2.08
CA SER A 39 6.50 3.31 0.85
C SER A 39 5.62 2.72 -0.24
N CYS A 40 5.83 3.15 -1.48
CA CYS A 40 5.08 2.66 -2.64
C CYS A 40 5.89 1.58 -3.37
N GLY A 41 5.43 0.33 -3.30
CA GLY A 41 6.07 -0.80 -3.97
C GLY A 41 6.05 -0.78 -5.50
N LYS A 42 5.30 0.13 -6.13
CA LYS A 42 5.19 0.21 -7.61
C LYS A 42 6.15 1.22 -8.23
N CYS A 43 6.29 2.41 -7.64
CA CYS A 43 7.13 3.48 -8.20
C CYS A 43 8.31 3.89 -7.29
N GLY A 44 8.45 3.30 -6.10
CA GLY A 44 9.52 3.62 -5.16
C GLY A 44 9.30 4.90 -4.35
N TYR A 45 8.14 5.55 -4.47
CA TYR A 45 7.84 6.75 -3.69
C TYR A 45 7.81 6.44 -2.19
N THR A 46 8.57 7.19 -1.40
CA THR A 46 8.61 7.05 0.05
C THR A 46 8.25 8.38 0.69
N LYS A 47 7.32 8.35 1.64
CA LYS A 47 6.93 9.48 2.48
C LYS A 47 7.34 9.15 3.91
N HIS A 48 8.10 10.04 4.52
CA HIS A 48 8.43 9.98 5.95
C HIS A 48 7.44 10.88 6.68
N GLU A 49 6.98 10.44 7.85
CA GLU A 49 6.02 11.16 8.70
C GLU A 49 6.73 11.83 9.87
#